data_AF-A0AAW3YQX3-F1
#
_entry.id   AF-A0AAW3YQX3-F1
#
_cell.length_a   1.000
_cell.length_b   1.000
_cell.length_c   1.000
_cell.angle_alpha   90.00
_cell.angle_beta   90.00
_cell.angle_gamma   90.00
#
_symmetry.space_group_name_H-M   'P 1'
#
loop_
_entity.id
_entity.type
_entity.pdbx_description
1 polymer ?
#
loop_
_entity_poly.entity_id
_entity_poly.type
_entity_poly.pdbx_seq_one_letter_code
_entity_poly.pdbx_strand_id
1 'polypeptide(L)'
;MSIGIIKDQIFTFLSSDEPEVMAIKGEWGIGKTFSWKKFLTEAKSENKIALEHYSYVSLFGINSLEALKYAIFENIVERGLIGTEANIDTFKNNATSLTKSLGRKSINFLKDAPIAKIFTPAIESISFLSLNKTIICIDDLERKGNKLDIKDIIGLVSLLKEQKKCKVVLLLNDGEKDLEDYIKYREKVVDIELSFTPNPKECADIAYPNGASYHSRLKELTASLGIRNIRVLKRIERLVELFLPIVKNCESEVVEQIISSIVLYSWSYLCSSHNNDIPTLDFIVTERINILMFNDRNFNEQEKRWMFTLQKYDYPLFDELENVIVRAVEEGFFVEPELKEKASIRNEKEIISKSERSISSVWSLYRDSFDDNAHEVINGLYGNFKENCKSLSPDNLNSIVNLFRDLDENEKASELIDSYIESRKDKIELFDLEKIKSFYDVKDQELINKFNNFYNSSIKIENAKQVLERIADSNGWNPSDVVVLANTSIEDYYDLFKTEKGESLSSYVHKCLNFGRSSNASEQQKEITSRATEALKKIAAESKINKRRVQRFEITI
;
A
#
# COMPACT_ATOMS: atom_id res chain seq x y z
N MET A 1 -17.37 12.03 25.67
CA MET A 1 -16.54 12.37 26.85
C MET A 1 -15.08 12.12 26.51
N SER A 2 -14.13 12.86 27.09
CA SER A 2 -12.71 12.54 26.89
C SER A 2 -12.33 11.22 27.54
N ILE A 3 -11.26 10.58 27.06
CA ILE A 3 -10.75 9.34 27.65
C ILE A 3 -10.37 9.52 29.12
N GLY A 4 -9.83 10.70 29.49
CA GLY A 4 -9.45 11.01 30.87
C GLY A 4 -10.64 10.95 31.85
N ILE A 5 -11.77 11.56 31.49
CA ILE A 5 -12.99 11.53 32.32
C ILE A 5 -13.48 10.10 32.50
N ILE A 6 -13.46 9.30 31.43
CA ILE A 6 -13.88 7.89 31.48
C ILE A 6 -12.97 7.10 32.43
N LYS A 7 -11.65 7.32 32.34
CA LYS A 7 -10.68 6.71 33.25
C LYS A 7 -10.97 7.05 34.71
N ASP A 8 -11.25 8.31 35.02
CA ASP A 8 -11.55 8.75 36.39
C ASP A 8 -12.83 8.13 36.95
N GLN A 9 -13.87 8.01 36.12
CA GLN A 9 -15.11 7.32 36.50
C GLN A 9 -14.91 5.82 36.72
N ILE A 10 -14.12 5.16 35.86
CA ILE A 10 -13.73 3.76 36.06
C ILE A 10 -12.94 3.59 37.35
N PHE A 11 -12.02 4.50 37.66
CA PHE A 11 -11.21 4.43 38.89
C PHE A 11 -12.07 4.63 40.13
N THR A 12 -13.01 5.56 40.09
CA THR A 12 -13.99 5.79 41.17
C THR A 12 -14.82 4.52 41.40
N PHE A 13 -15.34 3.93 40.32
CA PHE A 13 -16.07 2.67 40.36
C PHE A 13 -15.21 1.51 40.86
N LEU A 14 -13.92 1.41 40.53
CA LEU A 14 -13.08 0.31 41.01
C LEU A 14 -12.64 0.47 42.48
N SER A 15 -12.57 1.70 42.98
CA SER A 15 -12.06 2.02 44.32
C SER A 15 -13.09 1.83 45.44
N SER A 16 -14.38 1.80 45.11
CA SER A 16 -15.48 1.54 46.05
C SER A 16 -15.79 0.04 46.15
N ASP A 17 -16.20 -0.45 47.32
CA ASP A 17 -16.71 -1.82 47.52
C ASP A 17 -18.24 -1.93 47.41
N GLU A 18 -18.93 -0.83 47.12
CA GLU A 18 -20.39 -0.78 46.95
C GLU A 18 -20.83 -1.56 45.69
N PRO A 19 -21.84 -2.45 45.74
CA PRO A 19 -22.30 -3.17 44.56
C PRO A 19 -22.96 -2.25 43.53
N GLU A 20 -22.35 -2.12 42.35
CA GLU A 20 -22.76 -1.18 41.31
C GLU A 20 -22.61 -1.80 39.93
N VAL A 21 -23.40 -1.30 38.97
CA VAL A 21 -23.37 -1.69 37.56
C VAL A 21 -23.00 -0.48 36.71
N MET A 22 -21.90 -0.61 35.97
CA MET A 22 -21.45 0.38 34.99
C MET A 22 -21.69 -0.14 33.57
N ALA A 23 -22.22 0.70 32.69
CA ALA A 23 -22.29 0.41 31.26
C ALA A 23 -21.38 1.37 30.49
N ILE A 24 -20.54 0.84 29.61
CA ILE A 24 -19.67 1.60 28.71
C ILE A 24 -20.13 1.32 27.28
N LYS A 25 -20.74 2.33 26.66
CA LYS A 25 -21.29 2.23 25.30
C LYS A 25 -20.49 3.03 24.29
N GLY A 26 -20.44 2.57 23.06
CA GLY A 26 -19.88 3.29 21.93
C GLY A 26 -19.73 2.38 20.72
N GLU A 27 -19.43 2.95 19.56
CA GLU A 27 -19.26 2.25 18.29
C GLU A 27 -18.26 1.07 18.31
N TRP A 28 -18.34 0.22 17.30
CA TRP A 28 -17.39 -0.88 17.12
C TRP A 28 -15.97 -0.40 16.82
N GLY A 29 -14.99 -1.11 17.40
CA GLY A 29 -13.58 -0.90 17.09
C GLY A 29 -12.95 0.35 17.70
N ILE A 30 -13.68 1.23 18.38
CA ILE A 30 -13.13 2.47 18.96
C ILE A 30 -12.27 2.29 20.22
N GLY A 31 -12.13 1.05 20.73
CA GLY A 31 -11.21 0.73 21.83
C GLY A 31 -11.82 0.57 23.22
N LYS A 32 -13.13 0.30 23.37
CA LYS A 32 -13.79 0.07 24.67
C LYS A 32 -13.09 -1.02 25.49
N THR A 33 -13.02 -2.24 24.96
CA THR A 33 -12.39 -3.40 25.62
C THR A 33 -10.91 -3.16 25.93
N PHE A 34 -10.18 -2.55 24.99
CA PHE A 34 -8.77 -2.23 25.19
C PHE A 34 -8.60 -1.24 26.35
N SER A 35 -9.37 -0.16 26.36
CA SER A 35 -9.31 0.88 27.39
C SER A 35 -9.72 0.35 28.75
N TRP A 36 -10.77 -0.48 28.81
CA TRP A 36 -11.16 -1.18 30.04
C TRP A 36 -10.01 -2.01 30.62
N LYS A 37 -9.39 -2.89 29.80
CA LYS A 37 -8.27 -3.74 30.24
C LYS A 37 -7.05 -2.90 30.67
N LYS A 38 -6.75 -1.82 29.94
CA LYS A 38 -5.67 -0.89 30.27
C LYS A 38 -5.92 -0.21 31.61
N PHE A 39 -7.08 0.41 31.79
CA PHE A 39 -7.42 1.13 33.02
C PHE A 39 -7.53 0.19 34.21
N LEU A 40 -8.03 -1.03 34.03
CA LEU A 40 -8.04 -2.04 35.09
C LEU A 40 -6.61 -2.40 35.54
N THR A 41 -5.67 -2.53 34.61
CA THR A 41 -4.26 -2.81 34.91
C THR A 41 -3.59 -1.62 35.61
N GLU A 42 -3.86 -0.40 35.16
CA GLU A 42 -3.38 0.84 35.81
C GLU A 42 -3.96 0.97 37.23
N ALA A 43 -5.26 0.78 37.41
CA ALA A 43 -5.93 0.81 38.71
C ALA A 43 -5.35 -0.25 39.67
N LYS A 44 -5.03 -1.45 39.17
CA LYS A 44 -4.32 -2.46 39.97
C LYS A 44 -2.98 -1.91 40.46
N SER A 45 -2.17 -1.35 39.56
CA SER A 45 -0.84 -0.81 39.89
C SER A 45 -0.89 0.36 40.89
N GLU A 46 -1.95 1.17 40.83
CA GLU A 46 -2.20 2.29 41.73
C GLU A 46 -2.92 1.86 43.03
N ASN A 47 -3.12 0.57 43.25
CA ASN A 47 -3.84 -0.01 44.38
C ASN A 47 -5.31 0.49 44.53
N LYS A 48 -5.97 0.82 43.41
CA LYS A 48 -7.33 1.40 43.32
C LYS A 48 -8.45 0.39 43.04
N ILE A 49 -8.26 -0.87 43.42
CA ILE A 49 -9.27 -1.92 43.22
C ILE A 49 -9.69 -2.45 44.59
N ALA A 50 -10.95 -2.24 44.98
CA ALA A 50 -11.45 -2.65 46.29
C ALA A 50 -11.72 -4.15 46.42
N LEU A 51 -12.08 -4.81 45.31
CA LEU A 51 -12.46 -6.23 45.30
C LEU A 51 -11.30 -7.14 44.89
N GLU A 52 -11.24 -8.32 45.50
CA GLU A 52 -10.12 -9.27 45.34
C GLU A 52 -10.20 -10.14 44.08
N HIS A 53 -11.36 -10.20 43.43
CA HIS A 53 -11.59 -11.08 42.29
C HIS A 53 -12.08 -10.32 41.08
N TYR A 54 -11.64 -10.75 39.90
CA TYR A 54 -12.05 -10.22 38.61
C TYR A 54 -12.40 -11.35 37.63
N SER A 55 -13.43 -11.17 36.81
CA SER A 55 -13.77 -12.07 35.71
C SER A 55 -14.11 -11.26 34.46
N TYR A 56 -13.57 -11.69 33.31
CA TYR A 56 -13.89 -11.14 32.01
C TYR A 56 -14.56 -12.21 31.15
N VAL A 57 -15.69 -11.86 30.53
CA VAL A 57 -16.44 -12.75 29.64
C VAL A 57 -16.93 -11.96 28.43
N SER A 58 -16.70 -12.47 27.22
CA SER A 58 -17.37 -11.98 26.00
C SER A 58 -18.61 -12.84 25.75
N LEU A 59 -19.74 -12.21 25.40
CA LEU A 59 -20.96 -12.93 25.04
C LEU A 59 -20.91 -13.54 23.63
N PHE A 60 -19.88 -13.24 22.84
CA PHE A 60 -19.74 -13.80 21.52
C PHE A 60 -19.60 -15.32 21.57
N GLY A 61 -20.60 -16.03 21.02
CA GLY A 61 -20.66 -17.50 21.03
C GLY A 61 -21.33 -18.11 22.28
N ILE A 62 -21.73 -17.31 23.26
CA ILE A 62 -22.48 -17.78 24.44
C ILE A 62 -23.97 -17.86 24.10
N ASN A 63 -24.54 -19.06 24.17
CA ASN A 63 -25.90 -19.36 23.72
C ASN A 63 -26.91 -19.63 24.84
N SER A 64 -26.53 -19.61 26.12
CA SER A 64 -27.47 -19.82 27.23
C SER A 64 -27.03 -19.11 28.51
N LEU A 65 -27.97 -18.95 29.43
CA LEU A 65 -27.71 -18.28 30.71
C LEU A 65 -26.78 -19.13 31.60
N GLU A 66 -26.88 -20.45 31.49
CA GLU A 66 -26.02 -21.41 32.19
C GLU A 66 -24.58 -21.31 31.68
N ALA A 67 -24.39 -21.25 30.35
CA ALA A 67 -23.08 -21.07 29.74
C ALA A 67 -22.44 -19.74 30.18
N LEU A 68 -23.22 -18.66 30.29
CA LEU A 68 -22.74 -17.38 30.81
C LEU A 68 -22.30 -17.49 32.27
N LYS A 69 -23.12 -18.09 33.15
CA LYS A 69 -22.76 -18.28 34.56
C LYS A 69 -21.48 -19.11 34.72
N TYR A 70 -21.35 -20.17 33.92
CA TYR A 70 -20.16 -21.01 33.90
C TYR A 70 -18.92 -20.22 33.44
N ALA A 71 -19.01 -19.47 32.33
CA ALA A 71 -17.90 -18.66 31.81
C ALA A 71 -17.45 -17.58 32.81
N ILE A 72 -18.40 -16.94 33.52
CA ILE A 72 -18.08 -15.98 34.59
C ILE A 72 -17.24 -16.65 35.67
N PHE A 73 -17.61 -17.85 36.10
CA PHE A 73 -16.89 -18.56 37.14
C PHE A 73 -15.52 -19.08 36.67
N GLU A 74 -15.47 -19.65 35.47
CA GLU A 74 -14.24 -20.20 34.89
C GLU A 74 -13.14 -19.15 34.76
N ASN A 75 -13.52 -17.92 34.36
CA ASN A 75 -12.60 -16.81 34.13
C ASN A 75 -12.26 -15.98 35.37
N ILE A 76 -12.66 -16.41 36.58
CA ILE A 76 -12.28 -15.70 37.81
C ILE A 76 -10.77 -15.79 38.01
N VAL A 77 -10.15 -14.63 38.25
CA VAL A 77 -8.77 -14.49 38.69
C VAL A 77 -8.70 -13.62 39.96
N GLU A 78 -7.68 -13.86 40.78
CA GLU A 78 -7.35 -12.95 41.87
C GLU A 78 -6.83 -11.61 41.32
N ARG A 79 -7.00 -10.54 42.09
CA ARG A 79 -6.56 -9.18 41.79
C ARG A 79 -5.08 -9.12 41.39
N GLY A 80 -4.24 -9.91 42.06
CA GLY A 80 -2.81 -10.03 41.78
C GLY A 80 -2.50 -10.57 40.37
N LEU A 81 -3.43 -11.29 39.74
CA LEU A 81 -3.30 -11.92 38.42
C LEU A 81 -4.01 -11.16 37.30
N ILE A 82 -4.67 -10.03 37.59
CA ILE A 82 -5.24 -9.19 36.52
C ILE A 82 -4.10 -8.73 35.59
N GLY A 83 -4.28 -8.94 34.29
CA GLY A 83 -3.32 -8.61 33.24
C GLY A 83 -2.42 -9.77 32.79
N THR A 84 -2.49 -10.94 33.45
CA THR A 84 -1.86 -12.18 32.95
C THR A 84 -2.84 -13.00 32.12
N GLU A 85 -2.40 -13.66 31.05
CA GLU A 85 -3.24 -14.56 30.26
C GLU A 85 -3.76 -15.72 31.13
N ALA A 86 -5.04 -16.06 30.98
CA ALA A 86 -5.67 -17.14 31.72
C ALA A 86 -5.04 -18.49 31.29
N ASN A 87 -4.22 -19.08 32.15
CA ASN A 87 -3.59 -20.37 31.91
C ASN A 87 -4.39 -21.51 32.58
N ILE A 88 -4.07 -22.77 32.24
CA ILE A 88 -4.63 -24.01 32.82
C ILE A 88 -4.58 -24.03 34.35
N ASP A 89 -3.64 -23.31 34.96
CA ASP A 89 -3.53 -23.17 36.42
C ASP A 89 -4.70 -22.38 37.02
N THR A 90 -5.29 -21.43 36.29
CA THR A 90 -6.51 -20.71 36.68
C THR A 90 -7.67 -21.69 36.83
N PHE A 91 -7.83 -22.59 35.85
CA PHE A 91 -8.83 -23.64 35.87
C PHE A 91 -8.64 -24.61 37.04
N LYS A 92 -7.39 -25.03 37.32
CA LYS A 92 -7.06 -25.89 38.47
C LYS A 92 -7.29 -25.19 39.82
N ASN A 93 -6.97 -23.90 39.93
CA ASN A 93 -7.16 -23.12 41.15
C ASN A 93 -8.66 -22.92 41.44
N ASN A 94 -9.45 -22.61 40.41
CA ASN A 94 -10.89 -22.48 40.54
C ASN A 94 -11.54 -23.84 40.88
N ALA A 95 -11.13 -24.93 40.23
CA ALA A 95 -11.59 -26.29 40.55
C ALA A 95 -11.18 -26.74 41.97
N THR A 96 -9.97 -26.43 42.43
CA THR A 96 -9.53 -26.78 43.79
C THR A 96 -10.24 -25.93 44.86
N SER A 97 -10.58 -24.68 44.58
CA SER A 97 -11.41 -23.86 45.48
C SER A 97 -12.79 -24.49 45.73
N LEU A 98 -13.41 -25.05 44.67
CA LEU A 98 -14.67 -25.79 44.76
C LEU A 98 -14.54 -27.05 45.63
N THR A 99 -13.44 -27.81 45.48
CA THR A 99 -13.22 -29.01 46.32
C THR A 99 -13.01 -28.66 47.80
N LYS A 100 -12.46 -27.47 48.10
CA LYS A 100 -12.29 -26.98 49.48
C LYS A 100 -13.61 -26.51 50.09
N SER A 101 -14.47 -25.84 49.31
CA SER A 101 -15.77 -25.36 49.80
C SER A 101 -16.77 -26.51 50.05
N LEU A 102 -16.60 -27.65 49.38
CA LEU A 102 -17.42 -28.85 49.54
C LEU A 102 -17.15 -29.69 50.81
N GLY A 103 -16.18 -29.29 51.63
CA GLY A 103 -15.93 -29.89 52.95
C GLY A 103 -15.27 -31.28 52.91
N ARG A 104 -14.24 -31.49 53.75
CA ARG A 104 -13.43 -32.73 53.84
C ARG A 104 -14.21 -34.03 54.15
N LYS A 105 -15.53 -33.99 54.36
CA LYS A 105 -16.36 -35.16 54.70
C LYS A 105 -16.97 -35.88 53.48
N SER A 106 -16.89 -35.32 52.27
CA SER A 106 -17.43 -35.91 51.03
C SER A 106 -16.40 -36.72 50.21
N ILE A 107 -15.12 -36.73 50.63
CA ILE A 107 -13.99 -37.29 49.87
C ILE A 107 -14.02 -38.82 49.76
N ASN A 108 -14.74 -39.53 50.64
CA ASN A 108 -14.78 -41.01 50.63
C ASN A 108 -15.64 -41.61 49.50
N PHE A 109 -16.40 -40.82 48.75
CA PHE A 109 -17.21 -41.29 47.62
C PHE A 109 -16.57 -41.03 46.24
N LEU A 110 -15.38 -40.41 46.18
CA LEU A 110 -14.80 -39.87 44.94
C LEU A 110 -13.54 -40.57 44.44
N LYS A 111 -13.14 -41.70 45.04
CA LYS A 111 -11.83 -42.31 44.72
C LYS A 111 -11.77 -43.08 43.39
N ASP A 112 -12.89 -43.51 42.80
CA ASP A 112 -12.88 -44.44 41.66
C ASP A 112 -13.63 -43.97 40.38
N ALA A 113 -13.99 -42.69 40.27
CA ALA A 113 -14.65 -42.17 39.07
C ALA A 113 -13.65 -41.43 38.15
N PRO A 114 -13.61 -41.70 36.83
CA PRO A 114 -12.84 -40.90 35.89
C PRO A 114 -13.36 -39.47 35.93
N ILE A 115 -12.44 -38.53 36.17
CA ILE A 115 -12.68 -37.09 36.40
C ILE A 115 -13.58 -36.45 35.32
N ALA A 116 -13.69 -37.07 34.14
CA ALA A 116 -14.49 -36.60 33.01
C ALA A 116 -16.02 -36.85 33.08
N LYS A 117 -16.56 -37.52 34.11
CA LYS A 117 -17.99 -37.92 34.16
C LYS A 117 -18.79 -37.44 35.38
N ILE A 118 -18.32 -36.44 36.11
CA ILE A 118 -19.17 -35.76 37.11
C ILE A 118 -19.97 -34.69 36.39
N PHE A 119 -21.23 -35.01 36.11
CA PHE A 119 -22.23 -34.13 35.53
C PHE A 119 -22.31 -32.77 36.28
N THR A 120 -21.97 -31.73 35.50
CA THR A 120 -22.32 -30.30 35.45
C THR A 120 -23.23 -29.63 36.51
N PRO A 121 -24.45 -30.09 36.86
CA PRO A 121 -25.40 -29.24 37.62
C PRO A 121 -25.01 -28.92 39.06
N ALA A 122 -24.33 -29.86 39.74
CA ALA A 122 -23.89 -29.67 41.12
C ALA A 122 -22.72 -28.68 41.21
N ILE A 123 -21.76 -28.78 40.29
CA ILE A 123 -20.62 -27.86 40.19
C ILE A 123 -21.12 -26.45 39.84
N GLU A 124 -22.06 -26.31 38.90
CA GLU A 124 -22.66 -25.03 38.50
C GLU A 124 -23.32 -24.29 39.68
N SER A 125 -24.08 -25.02 40.50
CA SER A 125 -24.78 -24.45 41.66
C SER A 125 -23.80 -23.98 42.74
N ILE A 126 -22.76 -24.78 43.03
CA ILE A 126 -21.75 -24.47 44.05
C ILE A 126 -20.81 -23.34 43.59
N SER A 127 -20.47 -23.32 42.30
CA SER A 127 -19.66 -22.28 41.66
C SER A 127 -20.36 -20.93 41.72
N PHE A 128 -21.65 -20.90 41.36
CA PHE A 128 -22.44 -19.68 41.47
C PHE A 128 -22.71 -19.28 42.92
N LEU A 129 -22.82 -20.22 43.86
CA LEU A 129 -22.93 -19.93 45.30
C LEU A 129 -21.66 -19.25 45.85
N SER A 130 -20.49 -19.64 45.35
CA SER A 130 -19.18 -19.13 45.78
C SER A 130 -18.83 -17.75 45.20
N LEU A 131 -19.51 -17.32 44.13
CA LEU A 131 -19.42 -15.95 43.61
C LEU A 131 -19.95 -14.95 44.65
N ASN A 132 -19.06 -14.09 45.14
CA ASN A 132 -19.37 -12.99 46.03
C ASN A 132 -18.26 -11.94 45.96
N LYS A 133 -18.59 -10.65 45.95
CA LYS A 133 -17.61 -9.55 45.95
C LYS A 133 -16.58 -9.66 44.82
N THR A 134 -17.04 -9.88 43.60
CA THR A 134 -16.23 -10.00 42.37
C THR A 134 -16.54 -8.86 41.41
N ILE A 135 -15.55 -8.38 40.66
CA ILE A 135 -15.73 -7.49 39.51
C ILE A 135 -15.92 -8.35 38.26
N ILE A 136 -17.03 -8.16 37.55
CA ILE A 136 -17.40 -8.96 36.37
C ILE A 136 -17.54 -8.03 35.18
N CYS A 137 -16.69 -8.17 34.17
CA CYS A 137 -16.81 -7.49 32.90
C CYS A 137 -17.49 -8.41 31.89
N ILE A 138 -18.68 -8.03 31.44
CA ILE A 138 -19.42 -8.69 30.36
C ILE A 138 -19.27 -7.83 29.09
N ASP A 139 -18.61 -8.37 28.08
CA ASP A 139 -18.28 -7.70 26.82
C ASP A 139 -19.14 -8.21 25.65
N ASP A 140 -19.19 -7.42 24.58
CA ASP A 140 -19.93 -7.70 23.34
C ASP A 140 -21.42 -8.03 23.61
N LEU A 141 -22.13 -7.23 24.42
CA LEU A 141 -23.53 -7.48 24.79
C LEU A 141 -24.44 -7.73 23.56
N GLU A 142 -24.20 -6.97 22.49
CA GLU A 142 -24.92 -7.05 21.21
C GLU A 142 -24.65 -8.35 20.42
N ARG A 143 -23.61 -9.12 20.78
CA ARG A 143 -23.23 -10.37 20.08
C ARG A 143 -23.60 -11.63 20.84
N LYS A 144 -24.56 -11.53 21.77
CA LYS A 144 -25.15 -12.68 22.47
C LYS A 144 -25.67 -13.73 21.48
N GLY A 145 -25.66 -14.99 21.88
CA GLY A 145 -26.28 -16.06 21.09
C GLY A 145 -27.79 -15.89 20.97
N ASN A 146 -28.35 -16.34 19.85
CA ASN A 146 -29.79 -16.19 19.53
C ASN A 146 -30.75 -16.83 20.55
N LYS A 147 -30.25 -17.74 21.39
CA LYS A 147 -31.03 -18.44 22.43
C LYS A 147 -30.91 -17.82 23.83
N LEU A 148 -30.11 -16.77 23.97
CA LEU A 148 -29.94 -16.04 25.21
C LEU A 148 -30.55 -14.66 25.05
N ASP A 149 -31.55 -14.30 25.85
CA ASP A 149 -32.21 -12.99 25.76
C ASP A 149 -31.48 -11.92 26.58
N ILE A 150 -31.49 -10.67 26.12
CA ILE A 150 -30.91 -9.54 26.88
C ILE A 150 -31.58 -9.43 28.25
N LYS A 151 -32.90 -9.65 28.30
CA LYS A 151 -33.65 -9.65 29.55
C LYS A 151 -33.09 -10.63 30.59
N ASP A 152 -32.67 -11.83 30.16
CA ASP A 152 -32.11 -12.84 31.05
C ASP A 152 -30.72 -12.43 31.55
N ILE A 153 -29.90 -11.85 30.67
CA ILE A 153 -28.60 -11.29 31.03
C ILE A 153 -28.76 -10.18 32.05
N ILE A 154 -29.67 -9.22 31.81
CA ILE A 154 -29.94 -8.12 32.75
C ILE A 154 -30.50 -8.64 34.08
N GLY A 155 -31.35 -9.68 34.05
CA GLY A 155 -31.80 -10.37 35.26
C GLY A 155 -30.63 -10.97 36.07
N LEU A 156 -29.66 -11.58 35.39
CA LEU A 156 -28.44 -12.08 36.04
C LEU A 156 -27.57 -10.95 36.59
N VAL A 157 -27.44 -9.82 35.89
CA VAL A 157 -26.70 -8.65 36.38
C VAL A 157 -27.32 -8.11 37.68
N SER A 158 -28.65 -7.98 37.73
CA SER A 158 -29.39 -7.58 38.94
C SER A 158 -29.11 -8.54 40.10
N LEU A 159 -29.15 -9.85 39.83
CA LEU A 159 -28.85 -10.90 40.81
C LEU A 159 -27.40 -10.81 41.36
N LEU A 160 -26.42 -10.59 40.48
CA LEU A 160 -25.01 -10.45 40.84
C LEU A 160 -24.75 -9.20 41.69
N LYS A 161 -25.38 -8.07 41.34
CA LYS A 161 -25.29 -6.83 42.11
C LYS A 161 -25.93 -7.00 43.50
N GLU A 162 -27.21 -7.34 43.54
CA GLU A 162 -28.01 -7.26 44.77
C GLU A 162 -27.72 -8.41 45.75
N GLN A 163 -27.57 -9.63 45.25
CA GLN A 163 -27.44 -10.81 46.12
C GLN A 163 -25.99 -11.24 46.31
N LYS A 164 -25.12 -11.00 45.32
CA LYS A 164 -23.71 -11.41 45.34
C LYS A 164 -22.74 -10.26 45.63
N LYS A 165 -23.26 -9.05 45.86
CA LYS A 165 -22.46 -7.85 46.14
C LYS A 165 -21.32 -7.65 45.13
N CYS A 166 -21.59 -8.00 43.87
CA CYS A 166 -20.60 -7.90 42.80
C CYS A 166 -20.68 -6.54 42.12
N LYS A 167 -19.56 -6.15 41.51
CA LYS A 167 -19.49 -5.04 40.57
C LYS A 167 -19.60 -5.58 39.17
N VAL A 168 -20.47 -5.02 38.34
CA VAL A 168 -20.64 -5.48 36.96
C VAL A 168 -20.35 -4.36 35.98
N VAL A 169 -19.55 -4.65 34.96
CA VAL A 169 -19.30 -3.74 33.84
C VAL A 169 -19.85 -4.36 32.57
N LEU A 170 -20.70 -3.62 31.87
CA LEU A 170 -21.27 -4.00 30.58
C LEU A 170 -20.56 -3.18 29.50
N LEU A 171 -19.92 -3.85 28.54
CA LEU A 171 -19.40 -3.21 27.34
C LEU A 171 -20.33 -3.55 26.18
N LEU A 172 -20.82 -2.52 25.48
CA LEU A 172 -21.81 -2.68 24.42
C LEU A 172 -21.59 -1.70 23.27
N ASN A 173 -22.07 -2.09 22.09
CA ASN A 173 -22.18 -1.20 20.94
C ASN A 173 -23.54 -0.51 20.85
N ASP A 174 -23.59 0.81 20.92
CA ASP A 174 -24.84 1.58 20.82
C ASP A 174 -25.35 1.81 19.39
N GLY A 175 -24.63 1.33 18.36
CA GLY A 175 -25.02 1.42 16.95
C GLY A 175 -25.87 0.24 16.43
N GLU A 176 -26.07 -0.82 17.20
CA GLU A 176 -26.80 -2.03 16.75
C GLU A 176 -28.30 -1.98 17.10
N LYS A 177 -29.14 -2.54 16.22
CA LYS A 177 -30.61 -2.51 16.36
C LYS A 177 -31.14 -3.44 17.46
N ASP A 178 -30.39 -4.48 17.83
CA ASP A 178 -30.83 -5.52 18.77
C ASP A 178 -30.67 -5.14 20.26
N LEU A 179 -30.75 -3.84 20.61
CA LEU A 179 -30.61 -3.34 21.98
C LEU A 179 -31.88 -2.69 22.55
N GLU A 180 -33.03 -2.85 21.91
CA GLU A 180 -34.30 -2.31 22.40
C GLU A 180 -34.64 -2.79 23.83
N ASP A 181 -34.46 -4.09 24.09
CA ASP A 181 -34.66 -4.66 25.42
C ASP A 181 -33.68 -4.07 26.44
N TYR A 182 -32.42 -3.84 26.05
CA TYR A 182 -31.45 -3.18 26.94
C TYR A 182 -31.94 -1.78 27.31
N ILE A 183 -32.36 -0.97 26.33
CA ILE A 183 -32.87 0.39 26.56
C ILE A 183 -34.06 0.38 27.54
N LYS A 184 -34.93 -0.64 27.45
CA LYS A 184 -36.11 -0.79 28.30
C LYS A 184 -35.78 -1.15 29.75
N TYR A 185 -34.78 -2.00 29.99
CA TYR A 185 -34.48 -2.50 31.34
C TYR A 185 -33.31 -1.78 32.04
N ARG A 186 -32.45 -1.07 31.30
CA ARG A 186 -31.23 -0.45 31.83
C ARG A 186 -31.48 0.53 32.99
N GLU A 187 -32.57 1.29 32.97
CA GLU A 187 -32.89 2.30 34.00
C GLU A 187 -32.89 1.71 35.42
N LYS A 188 -33.32 0.44 35.55
CA LYS A 188 -33.43 -0.22 36.86
C LYS A 188 -32.15 -0.88 37.34
N VAL A 189 -31.22 -1.17 36.42
CA VAL A 189 -30.09 -2.06 36.69
C VAL A 189 -28.75 -1.33 36.61
N VAL A 190 -28.60 -0.38 35.67
CA VAL A 190 -27.35 0.34 35.41
C VAL A 190 -27.30 1.61 36.27
N ASP A 191 -26.27 1.72 37.12
CA ASP A 191 -26.06 2.88 37.99
C ASP A 191 -25.25 3.99 37.29
N ILE A 192 -24.29 3.60 36.46
CA ILE A 192 -23.38 4.52 35.77
C ILE A 192 -23.37 4.19 34.28
N GLU A 193 -23.68 5.16 33.42
CA GLU A 193 -23.62 4.99 31.97
C GLU A 193 -22.59 5.95 31.34
N LEU A 194 -21.54 5.38 30.75
CA LEU A 194 -20.44 6.12 30.13
C LEU A 194 -20.54 6.00 28.60
N SER A 195 -20.55 7.14 27.91
CA SER A 195 -20.40 7.18 26.45
C SER A 195 -18.92 7.27 26.07
N PHE A 196 -18.38 6.15 25.60
CA PHE A 196 -17.03 6.02 25.09
C PHE A 196 -16.99 6.47 23.63
N THR A 197 -16.63 7.72 23.42
CA THR A 197 -16.62 8.37 22.10
C THR A 197 -15.32 9.13 21.87
N PRO A 198 -14.16 8.44 21.89
CA PRO A 198 -12.87 9.09 21.66
C PRO A 198 -12.82 9.76 20.28
N ASN A 199 -12.13 10.88 20.19
CA ASN A 199 -11.91 11.56 18.92
C ASN A 199 -10.86 10.81 18.07
N PRO A 200 -10.74 11.07 16.76
CA PRO A 200 -9.79 10.37 15.89
C PRO A 200 -8.33 10.42 16.37
N LYS A 201 -7.88 11.54 16.97
CA LYS A 201 -6.52 11.66 17.52
C LYS A 201 -6.34 10.74 18.73
N GLU A 202 -7.30 10.72 19.64
CA GLU A 202 -7.31 9.80 20.78
C GLU A 202 -7.29 8.33 20.32
N CYS A 203 -8.05 7.97 19.28
CA CYS A 203 -8.01 6.63 18.69
C CYS A 203 -6.64 6.30 18.09
N ALA A 204 -6.04 7.23 17.36
CA ALA A 204 -4.71 7.08 16.79
C ALA A 204 -3.60 6.99 17.85
N ASP A 205 -3.75 7.68 18.98
CA ASP A 205 -2.84 7.55 20.13
C ASP A 205 -2.93 6.18 20.81
N ILE A 206 -4.15 5.60 20.88
CA ILE A 206 -4.33 4.23 21.35
C ILE A 206 -3.70 3.23 20.37
N ALA A 207 -3.94 3.42 19.07
CA ALA A 207 -3.47 2.51 18.04
C ALA A 207 -1.95 2.56 17.87
N TYR A 208 -1.33 3.73 17.92
CA TYR A 208 0.07 3.94 17.59
C TYR A 208 0.86 4.43 18.83
N PRO A 209 1.30 3.52 19.72
CA PRO A 209 2.18 3.91 20.83
C PRO A 209 3.49 4.44 20.22
N ASN A 210 4.01 5.59 20.66
CA ASN A 210 5.11 6.37 20.02
C ASN A 210 6.49 5.66 19.89
N GLY A 211 6.55 4.43 19.39
CA GLY A 211 7.76 3.62 19.27
C GLY A 211 8.43 3.66 17.89
N ALA A 212 7.73 4.04 16.82
CA ALA A 212 8.28 4.04 15.46
C ALA A 212 8.21 5.43 14.80
N SER A 213 9.16 5.71 13.90
CA SER A 213 9.31 7.02 13.23
C SER A 213 8.07 7.42 12.41
N TYR A 214 7.38 6.43 11.81
CA TYR A 214 6.19 6.66 10.98
C TYR A 214 4.89 6.85 11.78
N HIS A 215 4.88 6.61 13.10
CA HIS A 215 3.67 6.74 13.92
C HIS A 215 3.14 8.16 13.96
N SER A 216 4.00 9.18 14.03
CA SER A 216 3.56 10.58 14.02
C SER A 216 2.79 10.89 12.74
N ARG A 217 3.29 10.39 11.60
CA ARG A 217 2.66 10.62 10.31
C ARG A 217 1.35 9.85 10.14
N LEU A 218 1.32 8.59 10.57
CA LEU A 218 0.08 7.80 10.60
C LEU A 218 -1.00 8.47 11.46
N LYS A 219 -0.65 9.03 12.63
CA LYS A 219 -1.58 9.79 13.47
C LYS A 219 -2.18 10.97 12.73
N GLU A 220 -1.34 11.75 12.05
CA GLU A 220 -1.78 12.91 11.28
C GLU A 220 -2.76 12.51 10.16
N LEU A 221 -2.35 11.58 9.30
CA LEU A 221 -3.13 11.15 8.14
C LEU A 221 -4.45 10.49 8.55
N THR A 222 -4.41 9.53 9.48
CA THR A 222 -5.63 8.82 9.92
C THR A 222 -6.59 9.70 10.69
N ALA A 223 -6.09 10.67 11.49
CA ALA A 223 -6.93 11.65 12.15
C ALA A 223 -7.54 12.66 11.15
N SER A 224 -6.82 13.03 10.08
CA SER A 224 -7.34 13.92 9.04
C SER A 224 -8.54 13.33 8.29
N LEU A 225 -8.55 12.01 8.09
CA LEU A 225 -9.67 11.25 7.52
C LEU A 225 -10.75 10.88 8.55
N GLY A 226 -10.55 11.22 9.82
CA GLY A 226 -11.52 10.95 10.89
C GLY A 226 -11.65 9.48 11.27
N ILE A 227 -10.62 8.66 11.06
CA ILE A 227 -10.68 7.21 11.36
C ILE A 227 -10.68 6.99 12.88
N ARG A 228 -11.73 6.35 13.39
CA ARG A 228 -11.89 6.04 14.83
C ARG A 228 -11.75 4.56 15.16
N ASN A 229 -11.89 3.69 14.16
CA ASN A 229 -11.82 2.25 14.35
C ASN A 229 -10.35 1.80 14.49
N ILE A 230 -9.95 1.43 15.70
CA ILE A 230 -8.59 1.01 16.04
C ILE A 230 -8.17 -0.25 15.28
N ARG A 231 -9.11 -1.14 14.91
CA ARG A 231 -8.78 -2.32 14.09
C ARG A 231 -8.34 -1.91 12.68
N VAL A 232 -8.98 -0.88 12.11
CA VAL A 232 -8.58 -0.29 10.82
C VAL A 232 -7.21 0.36 10.96
N LEU A 233 -7.00 1.14 12.02
CA LEU A 233 -5.70 1.78 12.31
C LEU A 233 -4.57 0.75 12.43
N LYS A 234 -4.80 -0.36 13.12
CA LYS A 234 -3.83 -1.47 13.26
C LYS A 234 -3.59 -2.22 11.96
N ARG A 235 -4.59 -2.37 11.09
CA ARG A 235 -4.40 -2.95 9.75
C ARG A 235 -3.55 -2.06 8.86
N ILE A 236 -3.74 -0.74 8.92
CA ILE A 236 -2.90 0.25 8.26
C ILE A 236 -1.45 0.13 8.74
N GLU A 237 -1.21 0.17 10.06
CA GLU A 237 0.14 0.05 10.64
C GLU A 237 0.83 -1.24 10.19
N ARG A 238 0.13 -2.37 10.19
CA ARG A 238 0.67 -3.64 9.70
C ARG A 238 1.10 -3.57 8.23
N LEU A 239 0.31 -2.97 7.35
CA LEU A 239 0.70 -2.79 5.95
C LEU A 239 1.93 -1.88 5.83
N VAL A 240 1.99 -0.82 6.64
CA VAL A 240 3.16 0.06 6.71
C VAL A 240 4.42 -0.69 7.13
N GLU A 241 4.34 -1.51 8.18
CA GLU A 241 5.44 -2.35 8.66
C GLU A 241 5.95 -3.35 7.61
N LEU A 242 5.06 -3.87 6.75
CA LEU A 242 5.42 -4.82 5.71
C LEU A 242 6.18 -4.16 4.55
N PHE A 243 5.81 -2.95 4.12
CA PHE A 243 6.42 -2.34 2.95
C PHE A 243 7.72 -1.59 3.28
N LEU A 244 7.85 -1.01 4.47
CA LEU A 244 9.00 -0.17 4.85
C LEU A 244 10.38 -0.84 4.62
N PRO A 245 10.61 -2.12 4.99
CA PRO A 245 11.88 -2.80 4.73
C PRO A 245 12.19 -2.95 3.23
N ILE A 246 11.15 -3.05 2.39
CA ILE A 246 11.25 -3.30 0.94
C ILE A 246 11.69 -2.02 0.22
N VAL A 247 11.18 -0.86 0.65
CA VAL A 247 11.44 0.44 0.01
C VAL A 247 12.47 1.31 0.75
N LYS A 248 13.23 0.74 1.69
CA LYS A 248 14.19 1.47 2.54
C LYS A 248 15.25 2.32 1.80
N ASN A 249 15.50 2.00 0.52
CA ASN A 249 16.48 2.70 -0.33
C ASN A 249 15.81 3.73 -1.27
N CYS A 250 14.49 3.92 -1.17
CA CYS A 250 13.78 4.94 -1.94
C CYS A 250 13.85 6.30 -1.23
N GLU A 251 13.62 7.36 -2.00
CA GLU A 251 13.47 8.73 -1.50
C GLU A 251 12.31 8.82 -0.50
N SER A 252 12.46 9.69 0.50
CA SER A 252 11.45 9.90 1.56
C SER A 252 10.07 10.22 1.01
N GLU A 253 9.99 10.91 -0.11
CA GLU A 253 8.76 11.32 -0.79
C GLU A 253 8.01 10.13 -1.38
N VAL A 254 8.73 9.11 -1.87
CA VAL A 254 8.12 7.87 -2.35
C VAL A 254 7.58 7.06 -1.18
N VAL A 255 8.33 6.98 -0.08
CA VAL A 255 7.87 6.32 1.15
C VAL A 255 6.62 7.01 1.68
N GLU A 256 6.65 8.34 1.75
CA GLU A 256 5.53 9.17 2.18
C GLU A 256 4.30 8.99 1.28
N GLN A 257 4.50 8.96 -0.04
CA GLN A 257 3.44 8.67 -1.00
C GLN A 257 2.78 7.31 -0.68
N ILE A 258 3.57 6.25 -0.49
CA ILE A 258 3.05 4.91 -0.21
C ILE A 258 2.27 4.89 1.12
N ILE A 259 2.76 5.55 2.18
CA ILE A 259 2.04 5.65 3.47
C ILE A 259 0.69 6.35 3.26
N SER A 260 0.69 7.49 2.58
CA SER A 260 -0.51 8.26 2.30
C SER A 260 -1.55 7.44 1.54
N SER A 261 -1.12 6.71 0.50
CA SER A 261 -1.97 5.83 -0.30
C SER A 261 -2.53 4.64 0.49
N ILE A 262 -1.71 3.95 1.31
CA ILE A 262 -2.17 2.86 2.18
C ILE A 262 -3.28 3.35 3.12
N VAL A 263 -3.09 4.52 3.75
CA VAL A 263 -4.07 5.09 4.68
C VAL A 263 -5.39 5.40 3.94
N LEU A 264 -5.32 6.06 2.79
CA LEU A 264 -6.49 6.44 2.01
C LEU A 264 -7.27 5.22 1.50
N TYR A 265 -6.59 4.27 0.87
CA TYR A 265 -7.25 3.08 0.31
C TYR A 265 -7.78 2.18 1.43
N SER A 266 -7.08 2.04 2.55
CA SER A 266 -7.58 1.29 3.70
C SER A 266 -8.83 1.93 4.30
N TRP A 267 -8.84 3.26 4.43
CA TRP A 267 -10.02 4.00 4.88
C TRP A 267 -11.21 3.77 3.95
N SER A 268 -10.99 3.95 2.65
CA SER A 268 -12.02 3.76 1.63
C SER A 268 -12.55 2.33 1.61
N TYR A 269 -11.67 1.33 1.52
CA TYR A 269 -12.04 -0.08 1.44
C TYR A 269 -12.77 -0.59 2.70
N LEU A 270 -12.29 -0.21 3.89
CA LEU A 270 -12.78 -0.79 5.14
C LEU A 270 -13.93 -0.01 5.78
N CYS A 271 -14.13 1.26 5.41
CA CYS A 271 -15.11 2.13 6.06
C CYS A 271 -16.28 2.55 5.15
N SER A 272 -16.12 2.52 3.81
CA SER A 272 -17.17 2.99 2.89
C SER A 272 -18.47 2.17 2.97
N SER A 273 -18.41 0.90 3.35
CA SER A 273 -19.60 0.05 3.54
C SER A 273 -20.53 0.51 4.66
N HIS A 274 -20.02 1.29 5.61
CA HIS A 274 -20.76 1.74 6.79
C HIS A 274 -21.06 3.24 6.78
N ASN A 275 -20.47 4.00 5.85
CA ASN A 275 -20.63 5.44 5.77
C ASN A 275 -20.58 5.92 4.31
N ASN A 276 -21.73 6.38 3.81
CA ASN A 276 -21.90 6.87 2.45
C ASN A 276 -21.10 8.16 2.15
N ASP A 277 -20.67 8.91 3.17
CA ASP A 277 -19.84 10.10 2.97
C ASP A 277 -18.37 9.75 2.67
N ILE A 278 -17.99 8.47 2.76
CA ILE A 278 -16.66 7.97 2.42
C ILE A 278 -16.66 7.51 0.95
N PRO A 279 -15.73 7.98 0.11
CA PRO A 279 -15.60 7.50 -1.27
C PRO A 279 -15.29 6.01 -1.30
N THR A 280 -15.91 5.29 -2.23
CA THR A 280 -15.60 3.88 -2.49
C THR A 280 -14.24 3.74 -3.16
N LEU A 281 -13.60 2.59 -2.97
CA LEU A 281 -12.26 2.36 -3.54
C LEU A 281 -12.31 2.40 -5.07
N ASP A 282 -13.36 1.81 -5.64
CA ASP A 282 -13.66 1.85 -7.07
C ASP A 282 -13.82 3.28 -7.61
N PHE A 283 -14.49 4.17 -6.86
CA PHE A 283 -14.61 5.57 -7.25
C PHE A 283 -13.25 6.26 -7.27
N ILE A 284 -12.41 6.04 -6.25
CA ILE A 284 -11.07 6.64 -6.18
C ILE A 284 -10.21 6.19 -7.37
N VAL A 285 -10.22 4.89 -7.69
CA VAL A 285 -9.44 4.32 -8.80
C VAL A 285 -9.97 4.80 -10.15
N THR A 286 -11.28 4.70 -10.38
CA THR A 286 -11.92 5.04 -11.67
C THR A 286 -11.80 6.53 -11.97
N GLU A 287 -12.04 7.39 -10.99
CA GLU A 287 -12.10 8.83 -11.29
C GLU A 287 -10.74 9.46 -11.53
N ARG A 288 -9.68 8.85 -11.00
CA ARG A 288 -8.32 9.23 -11.37
C ARG A 288 -8.00 8.99 -12.84
N ILE A 289 -8.47 7.87 -13.40
CA ILE A 289 -8.33 7.60 -14.84
C ILE A 289 -9.08 8.67 -15.65
N ASN A 290 -10.29 9.04 -15.22
CA ASN A 290 -11.09 10.05 -15.90
C ASN A 290 -10.49 11.46 -15.85
N ILE A 291 -9.92 11.86 -14.70
CA ILE A 291 -9.22 13.15 -14.55
C ILE A 291 -7.99 13.22 -15.48
N LEU A 292 -7.22 12.13 -15.57
CA LEU A 292 -6.04 12.06 -16.45
C LEU A 292 -6.42 12.13 -17.94
N MET A 293 -7.61 11.61 -18.29
CA MET A 293 -8.17 11.61 -19.64
C MET A 293 -8.91 12.92 -20.00
N PHE A 294 -8.90 13.94 -19.13
CA PHE A 294 -9.59 15.22 -19.32
C PHE A 294 -11.08 15.09 -19.69
N ASN A 295 -11.80 14.14 -19.08
CA ASN A 295 -13.23 13.95 -19.35
C ASN A 295 -14.09 14.94 -18.54
N ASP A 296 -15.00 15.66 -19.21
CA ASP A 296 -16.04 16.50 -18.61
C ASP A 296 -17.14 15.63 -17.95
N ARG A 297 -16.81 14.95 -16.85
CA ARG A 297 -17.77 14.15 -16.08
C ARG A 297 -18.62 15.04 -15.18
N ASN A 298 -19.94 14.91 -15.27
CA ASN A 298 -20.86 15.56 -14.34
C ASN A 298 -20.96 14.75 -13.03
N PHE A 299 -20.39 15.29 -11.95
CA PHE A 299 -20.48 14.72 -10.60
C PHE A 299 -21.81 15.01 -9.93
N ASN A 300 -22.37 14.02 -9.25
CA ASN A 300 -23.48 14.24 -8.33
C ASN A 300 -23.00 14.92 -7.03
N GLU A 301 -23.92 15.40 -6.18
CA GLU A 301 -23.57 16.12 -4.95
C GLU A 301 -22.71 15.30 -3.97
N GLN A 302 -22.91 13.98 -3.91
CA GLN A 302 -22.11 13.09 -3.07
C GLN A 302 -20.68 12.95 -3.62
N GLU A 303 -20.53 12.72 -4.92
CA GLU A 303 -19.24 12.64 -5.59
C GLU A 303 -18.46 13.96 -5.48
N LYS A 304 -19.13 15.12 -5.54
CA LYS A 304 -18.49 16.43 -5.29
C LYS A 304 -17.91 16.51 -3.87
N ARG A 305 -18.62 16.02 -2.86
CA ARG A 305 -18.11 15.96 -1.48
C ARG A 305 -16.92 15.02 -1.34
N TRP A 306 -16.96 13.88 -2.04
CA TRP A 306 -15.83 12.95 -2.11
C TRP A 306 -14.61 13.62 -2.75
N MET A 307 -14.77 14.28 -3.89
CA MET A 307 -13.69 15.01 -4.57
C MET A 307 -13.07 16.09 -3.69
N PHE A 308 -13.89 16.86 -2.97
CA PHE A 308 -13.39 17.84 -2.02
C PHE A 308 -12.55 17.20 -0.90
N THR A 309 -12.97 16.04 -0.41
CA THR A 309 -12.23 15.29 0.61
C THR A 309 -10.89 14.78 0.08
N LEU A 310 -10.87 14.23 -1.13
CA LEU A 310 -9.65 13.74 -1.79
C LEU A 310 -8.66 14.88 -2.08
N GLN A 311 -9.15 16.06 -2.50
CA GLN A 311 -8.31 17.24 -2.73
C GLN A 311 -7.69 17.75 -1.43
N LYS A 312 -8.46 17.78 -0.33
CA LYS A 312 -7.96 18.20 0.98
C LYS A 312 -6.90 17.24 1.55
N TYR A 313 -6.99 15.95 1.21
CA TYR A 313 -6.03 14.93 1.64
C TYR A 313 -4.70 14.99 0.87
N ASP A 314 -4.58 15.87 -0.14
CA ASP A 314 -3.40 16.00 -1.01
C ASP A 314 -3.02 14.66 -1.69
N TYR A 315 -4.05 14.01 -2.24
CA TYR A 315 -3.92 12.67 -2.80
C TYR A 315 -2.95 12.68 -4.01
N PRO A 316 -1.88 11.84 -4.03
CA PRO A 316 -0.89 11.77 -5.13
C PRO A 316 -1.45 11.23 -6.46
N LEU A 317 -0.73 11.52 -7.56
CA LEU A 317 -0.98 11.01 -8.92
C LEU A 317 -0.98 9.47 -8.94
N PHE A 318 -1.95 8.87 -9.65
CA PHE A 318 -2.03 7.41 -9.79
C PHE A 318 -1.01 6.89 -10.79
N ASP A 319 -0.24 5.89 -10.40
CA ASP A 319 0.67 5.17 -11.27
C ASP A 319 0.56 3.65 -11.05
N GLU A 320 1.44 2.88 -11.68
CA GLU A 320 1.45 1.43 -11.53
C GLU A 320 1.74 0.96 -10.09
N LEU A 321 2.42 1.77 -9.28
CA LEU A 321 2.70 1.45 -7.88
C LEU A 321 1.40 1.49 -7.07
N GLU A 322 0.51 2.44 -7.34
CA GLU A 322 -0.79 2.54 -6.66
C GLU A 322 -1.65 1.27 -6.83
N ASN A 323 -1.62 0.63 -8.01
CA ASN A 323 -2.31 -0.66 -8.23
C ASN A 323 -1.81 -1.77 -7.29
N VAL A 324 -0.50 -1.79 -7.01
CA VAL A 324 0.09 -2.76 -6.07
C VAL A 324 -0.40 -2.47 -4.64
N ILE A 325 -0.50 -1.19 -4.27
CA ILE A 325 -1.00 -0.78 -2.95
C ILE A 325 -2.48 -1.12 -2.78
N VAL A 326 -3.30 -0.86 -3.80
CA VAL A 326 -4.74 -1.22 -3.80
C VAL A 326 -4.93 -2.71 -3.53
N ARG A 327 -4.25 -3.58 -4.29
CA ARG A 327 -4.32 -5.04 -4.06
C ARG A 327 -3.84 -5.43 -2.66
N ALA A 328 -2.75 -4.81 -2.19
CA ALA A 328 -2.24 -5.10 -0.85
C ALA A 328 -3.23 -4.71 0.26
N VAL A 329 -4.01 -3.64 0.07
CA VAL A 329 -5.07 -3.24 1.01
C VAL A 329 -6.20 -4.27 1.01
N GLU A 330 -6.62 -4.75 -0.15
CA GLU A 330 -7.67 -5.77 -0.29
C GLU A 330 -7.25 -7.11 0.34
N GLU A 331 -6.06 -7.60 -0.03
CA GLU A 331 -5.53 -8.92 0.34
C GLU A 331 -4.85 -8.95 1.72
N GLY A 332 -4.30 -7.83 2.18
CA GLY A 332 -3.62 -7.69 3.47
C GLY A 332 -2.14 -8.04 3.49
N PHE A 333 -1.48 -8.20 2.33
CA PHE A 333 -0.04 -8.43 2.19
C PHE A 333 0.51 -7.86 0.88
N PHE A 334 1.83 -7.74 0.75
CA PHE A 334 2.50 -7.30 -0.49
C PHE A 334 3.20 -8.46 -1.19
N VAL A 335 3.15 -8.47 -2.53
CA VAL A 335 4.03 -9.30 -3.36
C VAL A 335 5.37 -8.58 -3.51
N GLU A 336 6.38 -8.98 -2.73
CA GLU A 336 7.63 -8.21 -2.59
C GLU A 336 8.35 -7.91 -3.93
N PRO A 337 8.50 -8.85 -4.87
CA PRO A 337 9.19 -8.57 -6.14
C PRO A 337 8.50 -7.48 -6.96
N GLU A 338 7.17 -7.52 -7.00
CA GLU A 338 6.37 -6.56 -7.75
C GLU A 338 6.41 -5.17 -7.11
N LEU A 339 6.24 -5.09 -5.79
CA LEU A 339 6.35 -3.84 -5.05
C LEU A 339 7.73 -3.20 -5.26
N LYS A 340 8.80 -3.99 -5.18
CA LYS A 340 10.16 -3.49 -5.35
C LYS A 340 10.41 -2.93 -6.75
N GLU A 341 9.93 -3.62 -7.78
CA GLU A 341 10.03 -3.15 -9.16
C GLU A 341 9.30 -1.82 -9.35
N LYS A 342 8.00 -1.77 -8.99
CA LYS A 342 7.19 -0.57 -9.21
C LYS A 342 7.62 0.61 -8.35
N ALA A 343 8.05 0.35 -7.11
CA ALA A 343 8.63 1.38 -6.24
C ALA A 343 9.94 1.92 -6.82
N SER A 344 10.81 1.08 -7.38
CA SER A 344 12.06 1.52 -8.02
C SER A 344 11.78 2.43 -9.22
N ILE A 345 10.83 2.06 -10.08
CA ILE A 345 10.43 2.88 -11.24
C ILE A 345 9.93 4.24 -10.80
N ARG A 346 9.07 4.28 -9.77
CA ARG A 346 8.55 5.54 -9.22
C ARG A 346 9.67 6.37 -8.57
N ASN A 347 10.58 5.72 -7.86
CA ASN A 347 11.73 6.36 -7.24
C ASN A 347 12.67 7.02 -8.25
N GLU A 348 12.95 6.34 -9.38
CA GLU A 348 13.72 6.93 -10.47
C GLU A 348 13.05 8.19 -11.02
N LYS A 349 11.72 8.18 -11.21
CA LYS A 349 10.97 9.36 -11.65
C LYS A 349 11.07 10.52 -10.64
N GLU A 350 11.00 10.23 -9.35
CA GLU A 350 11.12 11.26 -8.31
C GLU A 350 12.54 11.86 -8.26
N ILE A 351 13.58 11.03 -8.38
CA ILE A 351 14.97 11.48 -8.45
C ILE A 351 15.18 12.41 -9.66
N ILE A 352 14.63 12.05 -10.82
CA ILE A 352 14.66 12.90 -12.03
C ILE A 352 13.94 14.23 -11.75
N SER A 353 12.73 14.19 -11.21
CA SER A 353 11.96 15.40 -10.90
C SER A 353 12.66 16.32 -9.89
N LYS A 354 13.33 15.76 -8.88
CA LYS A 354 14.16 16.55 -7.93
C LYS A 354 15.34 17.20 -8.63
N SER A 355 16.02 16.47 -9.51
CA SER A 355 17.15 16.98 -10.29
C SER A 355 16.71 18.12 -11.20
N GLU A 356 15.55 17.98 -11.86
CA GLU A 356 14.96 19.01 -12.70
C GLU A 356 14.53 20.27 -11.92
N ARG A 357 13.92 20.09 -10.73
CA ARG A 357 13.60 21.22 -9.84
C ARG A 357 14.86 21.93 -9.37
N SER A 358 15.88 21.16 -8.99
CA SER A 358 17.17 21.69 -8.54
C SER A 358 17.84 22.51 -9.64
N ILE A 359 17.96 21.97 -10.85
CA ILE A 359 18.60 22.70 -11.95
C ILE A 359 17.78 23.91 -12.39
N SER A 360 16.44 23.80 -12.40
CA SER A 360 15.55 24.92 -12.71
C SER A 360 15.73 26.09 -11.72
N SER A 361 15.97 25.79 -10.44
CA SER A 361 16.29 26.80 -9.43
C SER A 361 17.63 27.48 -9.70
N VAL A 362 18.64 26.77 -10.19
CA VAL A 362 19.93 27.38 -10.58
C VAL A 362 19.75 28.25 -11.84
N TRP A 363 18.96 27.80 -12.81
CA TRP A 363 18.64 28.60 -13.99
C TRP A 363 17.91 29.91 -13.68
N SER A 364 17.27 30.06 -12.51
CA SER A 364 16.69 31.34 -12.08
C SER A 364 17.76 32.44 -11.92
N LEU A 365 19.00 32.08 -11.55
CA LEU A 365 20.13 33.03 -11.44
C LEU A 365 20.48 33.67 -12.79
N TYR A 366 20.23 32.94 -13.88
CA TYR A 366 20.40 33.42 -15.25
C TYR A 366 19.17 34.15 -15.78
N ARG A 367 17.96 33.63 -15.52
CA ARG A 367 16.71 34.17 -16.10
C ARG A 367 16.17 35.40 -15.39
N ASP A 368 16.39 35.51 -14.07
CA ASP A 368 15.71 36.48 -13.21
C ASP A 368 16.63 37.64 -12.78
N SER A 369 17.77 37.81 -13.45
CA SER A 369 18.71 38.92 -13.20
C SER A 369 19.35 39.45 -14.49
N PHE A 370 19.72 40.73 -14.45
CA PHE A 370 20.59 41.39 -15.44
C PHE A 370 21.94 41.81 -14.84
N ASP A 371 22.23 41.37 -13.60
CA ASP A 371 23.50 41.64 -12.93
C ASP A 371 24.65 40.89 -13.62
N ASP A 372 25.87 41.40 -13.49
CA ASP A 372 27.08 40.73 -13.99
C ASP A 372 27.52 39.62 -13.01
N ASN A 373 26.70 38.57 -12.92
CA ASN A 373 26.89 37.41 -12.04
C ASN A 373 27.32 36.14 -12.79
N ALA A 374 27.97 36.27 -13.95
CA ALA A 374 28.32 35.16 -14.84
C ALA A 374 29.05 34.02 -14.10
N HIS A 375 30.03 34.35 -13.25
CA HIS A 375 30.76 33.35 -12.45
C HIS A 375 29.86 32.53 -11.52
N GLU A 376 28.83 33.15 -10.93
CA GLU A 376 27.89 32.46 -10.04
C GLU A 376 26.98 31.51 -10.83
N VAL A 377 26.45 31.98 -11.97
CA VAL A 377 25.62 31.18 -12.88
C VAL A 377 26.40 29.97 -13.41
N ILE A 378 27.62 30.19 -13.92
CA ILE A 378 28.47 29.13 -14.50
C ILE A 378 28.81 28.10 -13.43
N ASN A 379 29.30 28.54 -12.26
CA ASN A 379 29.68 27.61 -11.19
C ASN A 379 28.48 26.85 -10.63
N GLY A 380 27.32 27.52 -10.50
CA GLY A 380 26.08 26.91 -10.06
C GLY A 380 25.61 25.82 -11.03
N LEU A 381 25.53 26.12 -12.33
CA LEU A 381 25.07 25.17 -13.34
C LEU A 381 26.06 24.01 -13.51
N TYR A 382 27.36 24.29 -13.53
CA TYR A 382 28.40 23.27 -13.64
C TYR A 382 28.37 22.31 -12.43
N GLY A 383 28.33 22.86 -11.22
CA GLY A 383 28.27 22.05 -9.99
C GLY A 383 27.01 21.20 -9.92
N ASN A 384 25.84 21.82 -10.16
CA ASN A 384 24.56 21.12 -10.12
C ASN A 384 24.47 20.01 -11.18
N PHE A 385 24.98 20.27 -12.39
CA PHE A 385 25.03 19.28 -13.46
C PHE A 385 25.91 18.10 -13.07
N LYS A 386 27.11 18.34 -12.54
CA LYS A 386 28.03 17.27 -12.12
C LYS A 386 27.44 16.39 -11.02
N GLU A 387 26.73 16.98 -10.06
CA GLU A 387 26.04 16.24 -8.99
C GLU A 387 24.86 15.40 -9.50
N ASN A 388 24.07 15.93 -10.44
CA ASN A 388 22.82 15.32 -10.89
C ASN A 388 22.88 14.69 -12.29
N CYS A 389 24.09 14.54 -12.85
CA CYS A 389 24.35 14.15 -14.24
C CYS A 389 23.60 12.87 -14.67
N LYS A 390 23.46 11.90 -13.76
CA LYS A 390 22.78 10.62 -14.02
C LYS A 390 21.26 10.73 -14.16
N SER A 391 20.67 11.87 -13.80
CA SER A 391 19.22 12.09 -13.74
C SER A 391 18.74 13.12 -14.76
N LEU A 392 19.59 14.05 -15.18
CA LEU A 392 19.25 15.13 -16.12
C LEU A 392 19.03 14.63 -17.55
N SER A 393 18.15 15.27 -18.31
CA SER A 393 17.87 14.92 -19.71
C SER A 393 18.98 15.39 -20.68
N PRO A 394 19.07 14.83 -21.91
CA PRO A 394 19.95 15.34 -22.95
C PRO A 394 19.70 16.82 -23.29
N ASP A 395 18.45 17.29 -23.15
CA ASP A 395 18.08 18.68 -23.37
C ASP A 395 18.69 19.64 -22.33
N ASN A 396 18.72 19.23 -21.05
CA ASN A 396 19.40 20.00 -20.02
C ASN A 396 20.90 20.14 -20.33
N LEU A 397 21.56 19.07 -20.78
CA LEU A 397 22.96 19.15 -21.23
C LEU A 397 23.10 20.11 -22.42
N ASN A 398 22.27 19.96 -23.46
CA ASN A 398 22.30 20.82 -24.65
C ASN A 398 22.17 22.30 -24.27
N SER A 399 21.22 22.63 -23.40
CA SER A 399 20.97 24.00 -22.92
C SER A 399 22.17 24.59 -22.17
N ILE A 400 22.80 23.82 -21.28
CA ILE A 400 23.98 24.27 -20.51
C ILE A 400 25.19 24.43 -21.43
N VAL A 401 25.42 23.47 -22.33
CA VAL A 401 26.51 23.53 -23.30
C VAL A 401 26.39 24.78 -24.16
N ASN A 402 25.21 25.07 -24.71
CA ASN A 402 24.99 26.27 -25.52
C ASN A 402 25.30 27.55 -24.72
N LEU A 403 24.80 27.67 -23.48
CA LEU A 403 25.11 28.81 -22.62
C LEU A 403 26.62 28.95 -22.37
N PHE A 404 27.31 27.84 -22.07
CA PHE A 404 28.74 27.88 -21.77
C PHE A 404 29.57 28.24 -23.00
N ARG A 405 29.17 27.80 -24.20
CA ARG A 405 29.77 28.25 -25.46
C ARG A 405 29.57 29.75 -25.68
N ASP A 406 28.36 30.25 -25.42
CA ASP A 406 28.02 31.68 -25.59
C ASP A 406 28.78 32.59 -24.60
N LEU A 407 29.18 32.05 -23.44
CA LEU A 407 29.98 32.74 -22.41
C LEU A 407 31.48 32.42 -22.45
N ASP A 408 31.98 31.86 -23.57
CA ASP A 408 33.38 31.49 -23.79
C ASP A 408 33.97 30.43 -22.82
N GLU A 409 33.13 29.72 -22.05
CA GLU A 409 33.49 28.64 -21.11
C GLU A 409 33.63 27.28 -21.82
N ASN A 410 34.41 27.27 -22.88
CA ASN A 410 34.53 26.14 -23.82
C ASN A 410 35.04 24.85 -23.17
N GLU A 411 36.02 24.93 -22.28
CA GLU A 411 36.59 23.75 -21.62
C GLU A 411 35.58 23.05 -20.72
N LYS A 412 34.83 23.82 -19.92
CA LYS A 412 33.77 23.28 -19.06
C LYS A 412 32.66 22.64 -19.89
N ALA A 413 32.26 23.26 -21.00
CA ALA A 413 31.25 22.68 -21.90
C ALA A 413 31.68 21.29 -22.42
N SER A 414 32.90 21.18 -22.96
CA SER A 414 33.45 19.91 -23.43
C SER A 414 33.52 18.85 -22.31
N GLU A 415 33.91 19.26 -21.10
CA GLU A 415 33.99 18.39 -19.93
C GLU A 415 32.61 17.85 -19.49
N LEU A 416 31.56 18.68 -19.55
CA LEU A 416 30.20 18.24 -19.22
C LEU A 416 29.68 17.20 -20.22
N ILE A 417 30.00 17.35 -21.51
CA ILE A 417 29.65 16.37 -22.54
C ILE A 417 30.29 15.01 -22.24
N ASP A 418 31.59 14.99 -21.97
CA ASP A 418 32.32 13.75 -21.67
C ASP A 418 31.81 13.10 -20.38
N SER A 419 31.60 13.91 -19.34
CA SER A 419 31.05 13.47 -18.07
C SER A 419 29.65 12.85 -18.22
N TYR A 420 28.82 13.40 -19.10
CA TYR A 420 27.47 12.89 -19.35
C TYR A 420 27.49 11.55 -20.07
N ILE A 421 28.32 11.41 -21.11
CA ILE A 421 28.48 10.14 -21.83
C ILE A 421 29.00 9.06 -20.88
N GLU A 422 30.08 9.33 -20.14
CA GLU A 422 30.69 8.34 -19.23
C GLU A 422 29.71 7.92 -18.12
N SER A 423 28.95 8.85 -17.56
CA SER A 423 28.02 8.57 -16.45
C SER A 423 26.75 7.84 -16.88
N ARG A 424 26.36 7.88 -18.16
CA ARG A 424 25.11 7.30 -18.68
C ARG A 424 25.31 6.30 -19.83
N LYS A 425 26.53 5.81 -20.02
CA LYS A 425 26.88 4.83 -21.06
C LYS A 425 26.00 3.58 -21.12
N ASP A 426 25.40 3.19 -20.00
CA ASP A 426 24.50 2.03 -19.91
C ASP A 426 23.15 2.26 -20.63
N LYS A 427 22.75 3.52 -20.87
CA LYS A 427 21.48 3.89 -21.49
C LYS A 427 21.70 4.40 -22.93
N ILE A 428 22.07 3.49 -23.83
CA ILE A 428 22.45 3.79 -25.23
C ILE A 428 21.41 4.66 -25.95
N GLU A 429 20.11 4.40 -25.74
CA GLU A 429 19.04 5.16 -26.39
C GLU A 429 19.03 6.67 -26.07
N LEU A 430 19.64 7.10 -24.96
CA LEU A 430 19.74 8.53 -24.62
C LEU A 430 20.66 9.31 -25.55
N PHE A 431 21.47 8.63 -26.36
CA PHE A 431 22.44 9.23 -27.27
C PHE A 431 21.97 9.20 -28.74
N ASP A 432 20.75 8.73 -28.99
CA ASP A 432 20.11 8.73 -30.31
C ASP A 432 19.75 10.17 -30.73
N LEU A 433 20.59 10.77 -31.57
CA LEU A 433 20.39 12.14 -32.02
C LEU A 433 19.16 12.32 -32.91
N GLU A 434 18.68 11.29 -33.60
CA GLU A 434 17.45 11.43 -34.40
C GLU A 434 16.24 11.62 -33.49
N LYS A 435 16.16 10.84 -32.40
CA LYS A 435 15.14 11.05 -31.37
C LYS A 435 15.27 12.41 -30.71
N ILE A 436 16.48 12.83 -30.33
CA ILE A 436 16.68 14.12 -29.64
C ILE A 436 16.29 15.30 -30.55
N LYS A 437 16.77 15.31 -31.81
CA LYS A 437 16.49 16.37 -32.77
C LYS A 437 15.03 16.48 -33.17
N SER A 438 14.24 15.43 -32.94
CA SER A 438 12.80 15.45 -33.14
C SER A 438 12.07 16.34 -32.12
N PHE A 439 12.69 16.61 -30.97
CA PHE A 439 12.09 17.40 -29.88
C PHE A 439 12.86 18.70 -29.58
N TYR A 440 14.16 18.76 -29.85
CA TYR A 440 15.04 19.86 -29.44
C TYR A 440 16.03 20.27 -30.54
N ASP A 441 16.38 21.56 -30.59
CA ASP A 441 17.40 22.07 -31.51
C ASP A 441 18.80 21.90 -30.91
N VAL A 442 19.61 21.01 -31.51
CA VAL A 442 20.97 20.70 -31.07
C VAL A 442 21.96 21.26 -32.09
N LYS A 443 22.72 22.30 -31.69
CA LYS A 443 23.63 23.06 -32.57
C LYS A 443 25.11 22.76 -32.35
N ASP A 444 25.51 22.46 -31.11
CA ASP A 444 26.91 22.22 -30.76
C ASP A 444 27.48 21.00 -31.50
N GLN A 445 28.54 21.24 -32.28
CA GLN A 445 29.13 20.20 -33.15
C GLN A 445 29.89 19.14 -32.35
N GLU A 446 30.47 19.50 -31.21
CA GLU A 446 31.19 18.54 -30.37
C GLU A 446 30.23 17.53 -29.74
N LEU A 447 29.11 18.03 -29.20
CA LEU A 447 28.02 17.23 -28.65
C LEU A 447 27.46 16.27 -29.70
N ILE A 448 27.14 16.77 -30.90
CA ILE A 448 26.64 15.96 -32.02
C ILE A 448 27.61 14.84 -32.37
N ASN A 449 28.89 15.17 -32.55
CA ASN A 449 29.89 14.19 -32.94
C ASN A 449 30.11 13.13 -31.86
N LYS A 450 30.23 13.54 -30.60
CA LYS A 450 30.43 12.60 -29.48
C LYS A 450 29.23 11.69 -29.26
N PHE A 451 27.99 12.20 -29.34
CA PHE A 451 26.78 11.37 -29.20
C PHE A 451 26.66 10.36 -30.35
N ASN A 452 26.84 10.80 -31.60
CA ASN A 452 26.81 9.89 -32.75
C ASN A 452 27.90 8.82 -32.67
N ASN A 453 29.13 9.19 -32.31
CA ASN A 453 30.23 8.25 -32.19
C ASN A 453 29.95 7.20 -31.10
N PHE A 454 29.46 7.64 -29.93
CA PHE A 454 29.11 6.74 -28.84
C PHE A 454 27.93 5.82 -29.21
N TYR A 455 26.86 6.36 -29.76
CA TYR A 455 25.67 5.60 -30.15
C TYR A 455 25.99 4.55 -31.22
N ASN A 456 26.67 4.95 -32.31
CA ASN A 456 27.03 4.06 -33.42
C ASN A 456 28.04 2.98 -33.03
N SER A 457 28.95 3.25 -32.08
CA SER A 457 29.90 2.25 -31.58
C SER A 457 29.30 1.30 -30.54
N SER A 458 28.22 1.72 -29.86
CA SER A 458 27.57 0.95 -28.78
C SER A 458 26.42 0.08 -29.27
N ILE A 459 25.81 0.41 -30.41
CA ILE A 459 24.87 -0.49 -31.10
C ILE A 459 25.66 -1.71 -31.58
N LYS A 460 25.37 -2.88 -31.01
CA LYS A 460 25.85 -4.15 -31.58
C LYS A 460 25.38 -4.23 -33.02
N ILE A 461 26.32 -4.48 -33.94
CA ILE A 461 26.04 -4.72 -35.36
C ILE A 461 25.16 -5.97 -35.44
N GLU A 462 23.84 -5.78 -35.45
CA GLU A 462 22.91 -6.82 -35.86
C GLU A 462 23.18 -7.14 -37.32
N ASN A 463 23.18 -8.42 -37.68
CA ASN A 463 23.23 -8.79 -39.10
C ASN A 463 21.84 -8.65 -39.73
N ALA A 464 21.79 -8.62 -41.07
CA ALA A 464 20.55 -8.45 -41.81
C ALA A 464 19.43 -9.43 -41.41
N LYS A 465 19.81 -10.66 -41.04
CA LYS A 465 18.87 -11.68 -40.57
C LYS A 465 18.19 -11.27 -39.27
N GLN A 466 18.95 -10.85 -38.27
CA GLN A 466 18.42 -10.44 -36.95
C GLN A 466 17.51 -9.22 -37.07
N VAL A 467 17.87 -8.27 -37.94
CA VAL A 467 17.01 -7.11 -38.23
C VAL A 467 15.71 -7.57 -38.86
N LEU A 468 15.76 -8.41 -39.90
CA LEU A 468 14.56 -8.89 -40.60
C LEU A 468 13.68 -9.79 -39.72
N GLU A 469 14.23 -10.64 -38.86
CA GLU A 469 13.48 -11.40 -37.85
C GLU A 469 12.62 -10.50 -36.97
N ARG A 470 13.14 -9.32 -36.60
CA ARG A 470 12.43 -8.35 -35.75
C ARG A 470 11.40 -7.52 -36.50
N ILE A 471 11.70 -7.10 -37.73
CA ILE A 471 10.87 -6.10 -38.44
C ILE A 471 9.91 -6.69 -39.47
N ALA A 472 10.07 -7.95 -39.88
CA ALA A 472 9.32 -8.51 -41.01
C ALA A 472 7.80 -8.58 -40.73
N ASP A 473 7.42 -8.89 -39.49
CA ASP A 473 6.01 -9.04 -39.09
C ASP A 473 5.46 -7.82 -38.32
N SER A 474 6.25 -6.75 -38.17
CA SER A 474 5.85 -5.52 -37.49
C SER A 474 5.61 -4.36 -38.47
N ASN A 475 4.78 -3.39 -38.08
CA ASN A 475 4.44 -2.21 -38.91
C ASN A 475 5.45 -1.05 -38.79
N GLY A 476 6.58 -1.24 -38.11
CA GLY A 476 7.59 -0.20 -37.90
C GLY A 476 9.02 -0.71 -38.02
N TRP A 477 9.96 0.21 -38.22
CA TRP A 477 11.41 -0.04 -38.21
C TRP A 477 12.10 1.18 -37.61
N ASN A 478 13.29 0.97 -37.03
CA ASN A 478 14.13 2.06 -36.54
C ASN A 478 15.11 2.53 -37.63
N PRO A 479 15.63 3.77 -37.54
CA PRO A 479 16.65 4.28 -38.46
C PRO A 479 17.90 3.38 -38.54
N SER A 480 18.32 2.83 -37.40
CA SER A 480 19.43 1.86 -37.32
C SER A 480 19.21 0.61 -38.18
N ASP A 481 17.96 0.16 -38.33
CA ASP A 481 17.61 -1.05 -39.08
C ASP A 481 17.82 -0.82 -40.58
N VAL A 482 17.49 0.40 -41.04
CA VAL A 482 17.72 0.83 -42.42
C VAL A 482 19.20 0.91 -42.72
N VAL A 483 20.01 1.40 -41.78
CA VAL A 483 21.48 1.47 -41.94
C VAL A 483 22.10 0.08 -42.08
N VAL A 484 21.69 -0.87 -41.24
CA VAL A 484 22.19 -2.26 -41.32
C VAL A 484 21.81 -2.92 -42.65
N LEU A 485 20.54 -2.82 -43.04
CA LEU A 485 20.06 -3.43 -44.28
C LEU A 485 20.67 -2.76 -45.53
N ALA A 486 20.79 -1.43 -45.54
CA ALA A 486 21.39 -0.72 -46.67
C ALA A 486 22.89 -1.04 -46.84
N ASN A 487 23.58 -1.35 -45.74
CA ASN A 487 24.99 -1.74 -45.76
C ASN A 487 25.22 -3.24 -46.02
N THR A 488 24.16 -4.05 -46.03
CA THR A 488 24.26 -5.50 -46.32
C THR A 488 24.64 -5.70 -47.78
N SER A 489 25.60 -6.60 -48.05
CA SER A 489 26.05 -6.86 -49.42
C SER A 489 25.04 -7.70 -50.20
N ILE A 490 25.15 -7.69 -51.53
CA ILE A 490 24.32 -8.53 -52.41
C ILE A 490 24.55 -10.03 -52.11
N GLU A 491 25.78 -10.42 -51.78
CA GLU A 491 26.14 -11.80 -51.44
C GLU A 491 25.51 -12.22 -50.10
N ASP A 492 25.53 -11.34 -49.10
CA ASP A 492 24.90 -11.63 -47.81
C ASP A 492 23.38 -11.77 -47.94
N TYR A 493 22.73 -10.94 -48.78
CA TYR A 493 21.31 -11.11 -49.10
C TYR A 493 21.03 -12.41 -49.85
N TYR A 494 21.90 -12.78 -50.78
CA TYR A 494 21.81 -14.03 -51.53
C TYR A 494 21.89 -15.23 -50.58
N ASP A 495 22.89 -15.26 -49.69
CA ASP A 495 23.07 -16.34 -48.71
C ASP A 495 21.92 -16.41 -47.72
N LEU A 496 21.42 -15.25 -47.24
CA LEU A 496 20.26 -15.16 -46.37
C LEU A 496 19.02 -15.78 -47.00
N PHE A 497 18.66 -15.35 -48.22
CA PHE A 497 17.47 -15.84 -48.91
C PHE A 497 17.58 -17.31 -49.35
N LYS A 498 18.81 -17.83 -49.50
CA LYS A 498 19.06 -19.25 -49.82
C LYS A 498 19.01 -20.15 -48.59
N THR A 499 19.44 -19.63 -47.45
CA THR A 499 19.48 -20.37 -46.18
C THR A 499 18.10 -20.44 -45.52
N GLU A 500 17.32 -19.36 -45.60
CA GLU A 500 15.99 -19.29 -45.00
C GLU A 500 14.93 -20.08 -45.77
N LYS A 501 13.99 -20.70 -45.03
CA LYS A 501 12.93 -21.55 -45.59
C LYS A 501 11.61 -21.30 -44.86
N GLY A 502 10.50 -21.44 -45.59
CA GLY A 502 9.16 -21.31 -45.03
C GLY A 502 8.57 -19.90 -45.13
N GLU A 503 7.70 -19.55 -44.21
CA GLU A 503 6.97 -18.27 -44.21
C GLU A 503 7.91 -17.07 -43.95
N SER A 504 8.91 -17.24 -43.10
CA SER A 504 9.94 -16.22 -42.79
C SER A 504 10.64 -15.69 -44.04
N LEU A 505 11.07 -16.57 -44.95
CA LEU A 505 11.68 -16.17 -46.22
C LEU A 505 10.77 -15.24 -47.03
N SER A 506 9.47 -15.55 -47.08
CA SER A 506 8.52 -14.76 -47.86
C SER A 506 8.28 -13.39 -47.22
N SER A 507 8.24 -13.33 -45.87
CA SER A 507 8.12 -12.09 -45.10
C SER A 507 9.35 -11.19 -45.28
N TYR A 508 10.56 -11.76 -45.22
CA TYR A 508 11.82 -11.02 -45.37
C TYR A 508 11.96 -10.38 -46.75
N VAL A 509 11.65 -11.14 -47.80
CA VAL A 509 11.70 -10.64 -49.18
C VAL A 509 10.68 -9.52 -49.39
N HIS A 510 9.44 -9.68 -48.92
CA HIS A 510 8.44 -8.61 -49.02
C HIS A 510 8.86 -7.35 -48.27
N LYS A 511 9.40 -7.50 -47.06
CA LYS A 511 9.85 -6.36 -46.25
C LYS A 511 10.96 -5.58 -46.97
N CYS A 512 11.98 -6.27 -47.49
CA CYS A 512 13.08 -5.64 -48.24
C CYS A 512 12.61 -4.91 -49.50
N LEU A 513 11.64 -5.46 -50.22
CA LEU A 513 11.10 -4.86 -51.44
C LEU A 513 10.15 -3.69 -51.15
N ASN A 514 9.47 -3.70 -49.99
CA ASN A 514 8.53 -2.65 -49.60
C ASN A 514 9.23 -1.34 -49.20
N PHE A 515 10.50 -1.37 -48.75
CA PHE A 515 11.26 -0.16 -48.41
C PHE A 515 11.34 0.85 -49.57
N GLY A 516 11.51 0.38 -50.81
CA GLY A 516 11.61 1.22 -51.99
C GLY A 516 10.27 1.54 -52.70
N ARG A 517 9.12 1.05 -52.19
CA ARG A 517 7.80 1.24 -52.84
C ARG A 517 7.14 2.59 -52.54
N SER A 518 7.59 3.30 -51.50
CA SER A 518 7.07 4.63 -51.17
C SER A 518 7.66 5.71 -52.08
N SER A 519 6.84 6.68 -52.52
CA SER A 519 7.30 7.84 -53.30
C SER A 519 8.29 8.73 -52.53
N ASN A 520 8.28 8.64 -51.19
CA ASN A 520 9.13 9.41 -50.28
C ASN A 520 10.28 8.57 -49.68
N ALA A 521 10.65 7.43 -50.30
CA ALA A 521 11.71 6.58 -49.79
C ALA A 521 13.09 7.26 -49.81
N SER A 522 13.85 7.13 -48.72
CA SER A 522 15.22 7.64 -48.62
C SER A 522 16.16 6.90 -49.58
N GLU A 523 17.33 7.49 -49.85
CA GLU A 523 18.36 6.87 -50.71
C GLU A 523 18.80 5.50 -50.17
N GLN A 524 18.97 5.38 -48.85
CA GLN A 524 19.30 4.12 -48.17
C GLN A 524 18.17 3.08 -48.31
N GLN A 525 16.90 3.50 -48.26
CA GLN A 525 15.77 2.58 -48.45
C GLN A 525 15.68 2.05 -49.89
N LYS A 526 16.01 2.88 -50.87
CA LYS A 526 16.12 2.45 -52.28
C LYS A 526 17.28 1.48 -52.47
N GLU A 527 18.41 1.71 -51.78
CA GLU A 527 19.58 0.84 -51.81
C GLU A 527 19.25 -0.58 -51.29
N ILE A 528 18.48 -0.69 -50.20
CA ILE A 528 18.00 -1.98 -49.67
C ILE A 528 17.24 -2.76 -50.74
N THR A 529 16.25 -2.11 -51.36
CA THR A 529 15.43 -2.75 -52.40
C THR A 529 16.26 -3.12 -53.62
N SER A 530 17.22 -2.28 -54.01
CA SER A 530 18.14 -2.53 -55.13
C SER A 530 18.96 -3.80 -54.89
N ARG A 531 19.72 -3.86 -53.78
CA ARG A 531 20.59 -4.99 -53.45
C ARG A 531 19.83 -6.30 -53.24
N ALA A 532 18.68 -6.24 -52.57
CA ALA A 532 17.81 -7.40 -52.39
C ALA A 532 17.28 -7.91 -53.75
N THR A 533 16.95 -7.01 -54.68
CA THR A 533 16.50 -7.37 -56.03
C THR A 533 17.61 -8.04 -56.83
N GLU A 534 18.84 -7.54 -56.75
CA GLU A 534 20.00 -8.14 -57.42
C GLU A 534 20.32 -9.54 -56.88
N ALA A 535 20.26 -9.73 -55.56
CA ALA A 535 20.42 -11.03 -54.92
C ALA A 535 19.34 -12.03 -55.42
N LEU A 536 18.09 -11.59 -55.51
CA LEU A 536 16.98 -12.41 -56.02
C LEU A 536 17.12 -12.74 -57.51
N LYS A 537 17.63 -11.80 -58.34
CA LYS A 537 17.97 -12.06 -59.74
C LYS A 537 19.08 -13.12 -59.86
N LYS A 538 20.09 -13.07 -58.98
CA LYS A 538 21.14 -14.09 -58.90
C LYS A 538 20.56 -15.47 -58.58
N ILE A 539 19.67 -15.57 -57.59
CA ILE A 539 18.95 -16.82 -57.25
C ILE A 539 18.11 -17.33 -58.42
N ALA A 540 17.42 -16.42 -59.14
CA ALA A 540 16.60 -16.76 -60.28
C ALA A 540 17.38 -17.37 -61.45
N ALA A 541 18.63 -16.95 -61.66
CA ALA A 541 19.50 -17.44 -62.74
C ALA A 541 19.95 -18.90 -62.55
N GLU A 542 19.89 -19.44 -61.33
CA GLU A 542 20.40 -20.78 -61.03
C GLU A 542 19.54 -21.92 -61.59
N SER A 543 18.22 -21.73 -61.66
CA SER A 543 17.31 -22.78 -62.11
C SER A 543 15.96 -22.23 -62.58
N LYS A 544 15.31 -22.95 -63.51
CA LYS A 544 13.97 -22.60 -63.99
C LYS A 544 12.93 -22.52 -62.85
N ILE A 545 13.08 -23.34 -61.81
CA ILE A 545 12.19 -23.32 -60.65
C ILE A 545 12.43 -22.09 -59.76
N ASN A 546 13.69 -21.68 -59.55
CA ASN A 546 13.99 -20.46 -58.80
C ASN A 546 13.54 -19.21 -59.55
N LYS A 547 13.70 -19.17 -60.88
CA LYS A 547 13.13 -18.10 -61.72
C LYS A 547 11.64 -17.92 -61.47
N ARG A 548 10.87 -19.02 -61.49
CA ARG A 548 9.42 -18.97 -61.24
C ARG A 548 9.08 -18.57 -59.79
N ARG A 549 9.91 -18.96 -58.81
CA ARG A 549 9.73 -18.58 -57.40
C ARG A 549 9.99 -17.09 -57.16
N VAL A 550 11.00 -16.51 -57.80
CA VAL A 550 11.31 -15.07 -57.66
C VAL A 550 10.26 -14.19 -58.34
N GLN A 551 9.72 -14.64 -59.49
CA GLN A 551 8.64 -13.93 -60.20
C GLN A 551 7.38 -13.69 -59.36
N ARG A 552 7.13 -14.50 -58.30
CA ARG A 552 5.97 -14.30 -57.41
C ARG A 552 6.05 -12.98 -56.62
N PHE A 553 7.24 -12.39 -56.51
CA PHE A 553 7.48 -11.13 -55.82
C PHE A 553 7.51 -9.93 -56.78
N GLU A 554 6.97 -10.08 -58.01
CA GLU A 554 6.84 -9.02 -59.02
C GLU A 554 8.19 -8.44 -59.52
N ILE A 555 9.29 -9.17 -59.32
CA ILE A 555 10.60 -8.79 -59.84
C ILE A 555 10.70 -9.14 -61.32
N THR A 556 11.12 -8.17 -62.13
CA THR A 556 11.44 -8.40 -63.55
C THR A 556 12.83 -9.01 -63.67
N ILE A 557 12.92 -10.21 -64.27
CA ILE A 557 14.11 -11.07 -64.34
C ILE A 557 14.62 -11.20 -65.78
#